data_AF-A0A7X2STR7-F1
#
_entry.id   AF-A0A7X2STR7-F1
#
_cell.length_a   1.000
_cell.length_b   1.000
_cell.length_c   1.000
_cell.angle_alpha   90.00
_cell.angle_beta   90.00
_cell.angle_gamma   90.00
#
_symmetry.space_group_name_H-M   'P 1'
#
loop_
_entity.id
_entity.type
_entity.pdbx_description
1 polymer ?
#
loop_
_entity_poly.entity_id
_entity_poly.type
_entity_poly.pdbx_seq_one_letter_code
_entity_poly.pdbx_strand_id
1 'polypeptide(L)'
;EQIIADLEGKEVTFDKKDWINLTLAYCMSIHKSQGSEFPIVVLAMLPQYQRMFARNLLYTGITRAKQKLVLLGNVSSFRQSAEIISLNRKTGLLKRIRMEFGVEGKPVEKTDNEEVAVNNNKEQDSIVEEQDEPFIYNDGILTMDIIVNNKVDAMIGMDDITPYDFME
;
A
#
# COMPACT_ATOMS: atom_id res chain seq x y z
N GLU A 1 -18.29 27.42 30.97
CA GLU A 1 -18.11 27.59 29.50
C GLU A 1 -18.35 26.25 28.85
N GLN A 2 -19.08 26.25 27.73
CA GLN A 2 -19.43 25.06 26.95
C GLN A 2 -19.13 25.31 25.49
N ILE A 3 -18.79 24.25 24.75
CA ILE A 3 -18.60 24.29 23.30
C ILE A 3 -19.75 23.49 22.68
N ILE A 4 -20.43 24.04 21.70
CA ILE A 4 -21.43 23.33 20.91
C ILE A 4 -20.81 23.09 19.54
N ALA A 5 -20.75 21.83 19.11
CA ALA A 5 -20.27 21.46 17.79
C ALA A 5 -21.36 20.71 17.03
N ASP A 6 -21.50 21.03 15.75
CA ASP A 6 -22.31 20.24 14.82
C ASP A 6 -21.47 19.06 14.31
N LEU A 7 -21.90 17.85 14.65
CA LEU A 7 -21.32 16.59 14.19
C LEU A 7 -22.32 15.91 13.28
N GLU A 8 -22.11 16.02 11.97
CA GLU A 8 -22.94 15.39 10.93
C GLU A 8 -24.44 15.76 11.03
N GLY A 9 -24.74 17.03 11.35
CA GLY A 9 -26.09 17.54 11.51
C GLY A 9 -26.66 17.35 12.91
N LYS A 10 -25.88 16.79 13.84
CA LYS A 10 -26.25 16.64 15.25
C LYS A 10 -25.46 17.61 16.11
N GLU A 11 -26.16 18.54 16.75
CA GLU A 11 -25.57 19.40 17.76
C GLU A 11 -25.21 18.58 19.01
N VAL A 12 -23.94 18.63 19.39
CA VAL A 12 -23.42 18.00 20.60
C VAL A 12 -22.74 19.06 21.46
N THR A 13 -23.17 19.14 22.72
CA THR A 13 -22.60 20.04 23.72
C THR A 13 -21.49 19.35 24.48
N PHE A 14 -20.32 20.00 24.53
CA PHE A 14 -19.14 19.55 25.25
C PHE A 14 -18.89 20.42 26.48
N ASP A 15 -18.86 19.78 27.65
CA ASP A 15 -18.45 20.42 28.90
C ASP A 15 -16.94 20.60 28.95
N LYS A 16 -16.47 21.50 29.83
CA LYS A 16 -15.04 21.84 29.97
C LYS A 16 -14.11 20.64 30.19
N LYS A 17 -14.61 19.58 30.83
CA LYS A 17 -13.88 18.31 31.06
C LYS A 17 -13.62 17.52 29.76
N ASP A 18 -14.48 17.65 28.77
CA ASP A 18 -14.42 16.88 27.52
C ASP A 18 -13.61 17.59 26.44
N TRP A 19 -13.23 18.85 26.67
CA TRP A 19 -12.45 19.65 25.71
C TRP A 19 -11.12 19.00 25.36
N ILE A 20 -10.53 18.21 26.26
CA ILE A 20 -9.29 17.48 26.00
C ILE A 20 -9.42 16.42 24.89
N ASN A 21 -10.65 15.98 24.62
CA ASN A 21 -10.95 15.01 23.56
C ASN A 21 -11.15 15.68 22.19
N LEU A 22 -11.17 17.02 22.13
CA LEU A 22 -11.34 17.77 20.91
C LEU A 22 -9.99 18.26 20.39
N THR A 23 -9.76 18.09 19.09
CA THR A 23 -8.58 18.63 18.40
C THR A 23 -9.00 19.25 17.07
N LEU A 24 -8.35 20.35 16.70
CA LEU A 24 -8.59 21.00 15.43
C LEU A 24 -8.15 20.09 14.28
N ALA A 25 -8.95 20.02 13.22
CA ALA A 25 -8.76 19.11 12.10
C ALA A 25 -8.40 19.82 10.78
N TYR A 26 -7.86 21.04 10.82
CA TYR A 26 -7.41 21.76 9.61
C TYR A 26 -6.33 20.99 8.83
N CYS A 27 -5.52 20.22 9.55
CA CYS A 27 -4.59 19.27 9.00
C CYS A 27 -4.68 18.00 9.85
N MET A 28 -4.65 16.84 9.21
CA MET A 28 -4.69 15.55 9.88
C MET A 28 -3.63 14.62 9.33
N SER A 29 -3.24 13.65 10.14
CA SER A 29 -2.32 12.61 9.69
C SER A 29 -3.01 11.66 8.71
N ILE A 30 -2.22 11.03 7.84
CA ILE A 30 -2.71 10.04 6.87
C ILE A 30 -3.48 8.91 7.60
N HIS A 31 -2.99 8.48 8.77
CA HIS A 31 -3.66 7.47 9.60
C HIS A 31 -5.06 7.90 10.06
N LYS A 32 -5.25 9.17 10.44
CA LYS A 32 -6.57 9.69 10.84
C LYS A 32 -7.53 9.83 9.66
N SER A 33 -7.00 9.93 8.44
CA SER A 33 -7.80 10.00 7.20
C SER A 33 -8.20 8.62 6.65
N GLN A 34 -7.87 7.53 7.33
CA GLN A 34 -8.16 6.18 6.85
C GLN A 34 -9.67 5.99 6.64
N GLY A 35 -10.04 5.44 5.48
CA GLY A 35 -11.44 5.25 5.10
C GLY A 35 -12.15 6.51 4.58
N SER A 36 -11.52 7.69 4.66
CA SER A 36 -12.05 8.94 4.13
C SER A 36 -11.41 9.30 2.80
N GLU A 37 -12.13 9.96 1.90
CA GLU A 37 -11.58 10.43 0.63
C GLU A 37 -12.06 11.85 0.34
N PHE A 38 -11.20 12.65 -0.27
CA PHE A 38 -11.43 14.08 -0.47
C PHE A 38 -11.27 14.45 -1.95
N PRO A 39 -12.07 15.38 -2.49
CA PRO A 39 -11.92 15.84 -3.88
C PRO A 39 -10.50 16.33 -4.19
N ILE A 40 -9.92 17.10 -3.27
CA ILE A 40 -8.57 17.66 -3.40
C ILE A 40 -7.80 17.37 -2.11
N VAL A 41 -6.58 16.85 -2.23
CA VAL A 41 -5.68 16.60 -1.09
C VAL A 41 -4.38 17.36 -1.29
N VAL A 42 -3.92 18.03 -0.23
CA VAL A 42 -2.57 18.58 -0.13
C VAL A 42 -1.74 17.67 0.78
N LEU A 43 -0.85 16.88 0.19
CA LEU A 43 -0.02 15.92 0.89
C LEU A 43 1.33 16.55 1.22
N ALA A 44 1.55 16.87 2.49
CA ALA A 44 2.80 17.46 2.97
C ALA A 44 3.78 16.38 3.44
N MET A 45 5.00 16.37 2.90
CA MET A 45 6.10 15.51 3.35
C MET A 45 7.31 16.36 3.72
N LEU A 46 7.67 16.35 5.01
CA LEU A 46 8.79 17.11 5.54
C LEU A 46 9.92 16.16 5.96
N PRO A 47 11.21 16.49 5.67
CA PRO A 47 12.36 15.64 6.01
C PRO A 47 12.47 15.30 7.50
N GLN A 48 11.96 16.15 8.39
CA GLN A 48 11.97 15.92 9.85
C GLN A 48 11.21 14.64 10.25
N TYR A 49 10.26 14.19 9.43
CA TYR A 49 9.45 12.99 9.66
C TYR A 49 9.90 11.78 8.82
N GLN A 50 11.11 11.80 8.27
CA GLN A 50 11.64 10.73 7.40
C GLN A 50 11.57 9.32 7.99
N ARG A 51 11.62 9.18 9.34
CA ARG A 51 11.47 7.88 10.02
C ARG A 51 10.13 7.19 9.75
N MET A 52 9.12 7.94 9.33
CA MET A 52 7.79 7.40 9.00
C MET A 52 7.63 7.16 7.50
N PHE A 53 8.61 7.51 6.67
CA PHE A 53 8.51 7.34 5.22
C PHE A 53 8.49 5.84 4.90
N ALA A 54 7.44 5.43 4.19
CA ALA A 54 7.24 4.07 3.75
C ALA A 54 6.29 4.08 2.56
N ARG A 55 6.42 3.10 1.67
CA ARG A 55 5.65 3.01 0.42
C ARG A 55 4.16 2.95 0.69
N ASN A 56 3.75 2.14 1.68
CA ASN A 56 2.35 2.03 2.07
C ASN A 56 1.76 3.35 2.59
N LEU A 57 2.54 4.13 3.35
CA LEU A 57 2.09 5.41 3.89
C LEU A 57 1.89 6.43 2.78
N LEU A 58 2.86 6.53 1.87
CA LEU A 58 2.77 7.39 0.68
C LEU A 58 1.59 6.97 -0.21
N TYR A 59 1.45 5.69 -0.50
CA TYR A 59 0.33 5.14 -1.27
C TYR A 59 -1.03 5.50 -0.63
N THR A 60 -1.14 5.34 0.69
CA THR A 60 -2.37 5.68 1.42
C THR A 60 -2.67 7.17 1.30
N GLY A 61 -1.66 8.05 1.46
CA GLY A 61 -1.82 9.50 1.29
C GLY A 61 -2.26 9.90 -0.12
N ILE A 62 -1.69 9.28 -1.16
CA ILE A 62 -2.06 9.51 -2.57
C ILE A 62 -3.52 9.10 -2.81
N THR A 63 -3.91 7.90 -2.37
CA THR A 63 -5.27 7.37 -2.58
C THR A 63 -6.36 8.10 -1.80
N ARG A 64 -6.04 9.04 -0.90
CA ARG A 64 -7.06 9.90 -0.29
C ARG A 64 -7.63 10.94 -1.27
N ALA A 65 -6.93 11.23 -2.37
CA ALA A 65 -7.35 12.20 -3.37
C ALA A 65 -8.25 11.59 -4.44
N LYS A 66 -9.45 12.14 -4.63
CA LYS A 66 -10.38 11.69 -5.70
C LYS A 66 -10.13 12.34 -7.05
N GLN A 67 -9.78 13.63 -7.07
CA GLN A 67 -9.69 14.40 -8.32
C GLN A 67 -8.32 15.08 -8.49
N LYS A 68 -7.82 15.74 -7.44
CA LYS A 68 -6.54 16.45 -7.50
C LYS A 68 -5.68 16.17 -6.27
N LEU A 69 -4.38 16.03 -6.51
CA LEU A 69 -3.37 15.85 -5.48
C LEU A 69 -2.31 16.92 -5.64
N VAL A 70 -1.98 17.61 -4.55
CA VAL A 70 -0.88 18.55 -4.47
C VAL A 70 0.16 17.97 -3.53
N LEU A 71 1.35 17.67 -4.07
CA LEU A 71 2.48 17.20 -3.28
C LEU A 71 3.29 18.39 -2.79
N LEU A 72 3.41 18.55 -1.48
CA LEU A 72 4.13 19.65 -0.85
C LEU A 72 5.32 19.11 -0.08
N GLY A 73 6.54 19.43 -0.51
CA GLY A 73 7.75 18.96 0.13
C GLY A 73 8.90 18.75 -0.85
N ASN A 74 9.96 18.11 -0.38
CA ASN A 74 11.12 17.82 -1.21
C ASN A 74 10.88 16.57 -2.07
N VAL A 75 11.25 16.63 -3.34
CA VAL A 75 11.14 15.48 -4.27
C VAL A 75 11.89 14.25 -3.74
N SER A 76 13.03 14.45 -3.06
CA SER A 76 13.79 13.37 -2.43
C SER A 76 13.01 12.63 -1.35
N SER A 77 12.16 13.32 -0.58
CA SER A 77 11.31 12.69 0.45
C SER A 77 10.28 11.74 -0.16
N PHE A 78 9.69 12.12 -1.29
CA PHE A 78 8.75 11.27 -2.02
C PHE A 78 9.45 10.04 -2.62
N ARG A 79 10.63 10.23 -3.24
CA ARG A 79 11.44 9.11 -3.77
C ARG A 79 11.83 8.13 -2.68
N GLN A 80 12.41 8.62 -1.58
CA GLN A 80 12.79 7.81 -0.44
C GLN A 80 11.59 7.01 0.10
N SER A 81 10.43 7.67 0.24
CA SER A 81 9.23 6.99 0.71
C SER A 81 8.68 5.96 -0.26
N ALA A 82 8.88 6.12 -1.57
CA ALA A 82 8.49 5.12 -2.57
C ALA A 82 9.42 3.90 -2.55
N GLU A 83 10.71 4.10 -2.24
CA GLU A 83 11.71 3.04 -2.18
C GLU A 83 11.59 2.19 -0.90
N ILE A 84 11.32 2.80 0.25
CA ILE A 84 11.22 2.10 1.54
C ILE A 84 9.98 1.19 1.57
N ILE A 85 10.19 -0.12 1.48
CA ILE A 85 9.15 -1.13 1.69
C ILE A 85 8.83 -1.20 3.19
N SER A 86 7.55 -1.30 3.52
CA SER A 86 7.07 -1.39 4.90
C SER A 86 7.63 -2.63 5.60
N LEU A 87 7.91 -2.49 6.90
CA LEU A 87 8.40 -3.59 7.72
C LEU A 87 7.43 -4.77 7.68
N ASN A 88 7.98 -5.96 7.43
CA ASN A 88 7.21 -7.18 7.49
C ASN A 88 6.78 -7.44 8.95
N ARG A 89 5.47 -7.47 9.20
CA ARG A 89 4.94 -7.69 10.54
C ARG A 89 5.21 -9.13 10.95
N LYS A 90 5.98 -9.34 12.01
CA LYS A 90 6.21 -10.67 12.60
C LYS A 90 4.86 -11.23 13.12
N THR A 91 4.19 -12.06 12.31
CA THR A 91 2.88 -12.66 12.62
C THR A 91 2.88 -14.15 12.28
N GLY A 92 2.27 -14.96 13.16
CA GLY A 92 2.15 -16.41 12.97
C GLY A 92 0.84 -16.85 12.32
N LEU A 93 -0.04 -15.92 11.92
CA LEU A 93 -1.37 -16.25 11.42
C LEU A 93 -1.30 -17.15 10.17
N LEU A 94 -0.46 -16.79 9.20
CA LEU A 94 -0.27 -17.58 7.99
C LEU A 94 0.18 -19.01 8.31
N LYS A 95 1.14 -19.15 9.23
CA LYS A 95 1.64 -20.45 9.69
C LYS A 95 0.52 -21.29 10.31
N ARG A 96 -0.32 -20.68 11.16
CA ARG A 96 -1.46 -21.35 11.81
C ARG A 96 -2.51 -21.82 10.80
N ILE A 97 -2.86 -20.97 9.83
CA ILE A 97 -3.82 -21.32 8.78
C ILE A 97 -3.29 -22.50 7.95
N ARG A 98 -2.03 -22.46 7.53
CA ARG A 98 -1.42 -23.56 6.76
C ARG A 98 -1.40 -24.89 7.53
N MET A 99 -1.11 -24.83 8.84
CA MET A 99 -1.12 -26.02 9.71
C MET A 99 -2.51 -26.62 9.86
N GLU A 100 -3.54 -25.80 10.02
CA GLU A 100 -4.91 -26.27 10.28
C GLU A 100 -5.57 -26.85 9.02
N PHE A 101 -5.37 -26.20 7.87
CA PHE A 101 -6.02 -26.58 6.62
C PHE A 101 -5.17 -27.51 5.73
N GLY A 102 -3.99 -27.93 6.19
CA GLY A 102 -3.11 -28.84 5.44
C GLY A 102 -2.60 -28.27 4.10
N VAL A 103 -2.62 -26.94 3.93
CA VAL A 103 -2.23 -26.29 2.67
C VAL A 103 -0.71 -26.10 2.63
N GLU A 104 -0.02 -26.85 1.78
CA GLU A 104 1.39 -26.63 1.44
C GLU A 104 1.53 -25.41 0.52
N GLY A 105 1.59 -24.21 1.11
CA GLY A 105 1.93 -23.01 0.33
C GLY A 105 3.43 -22.96 0.04
N LYS A 106 3.83 -22.61 -1.19
CA LYS A 106 5.23 -22.25 -1.53
C LYS A 106 5.83 -21.34 -0.43
N PRO A 107 7.13 -21.49 -0.11
CA PRO A 107 7.78 -20.60 0.84
C PRO A 107 7.56 -19.17 0.37
N VAL A 108 7.01 -18.31 1.24
CA VAL A 108 7.07 -16.87 0.96
C VAL A 108 8.54 -16.52 1.07
N GLU A 109 9.19 -16.25 -0.06
CA GLU A 109 10.56 -15.76 -0.06
C GLU A 109 10.64 -14.58 0.90
N LYS A 110 11.50 -14.71 1.90
CA LYS A 110 11.80 -13.61 2.78
C LYS A 110 12.57 -12.60 1.93
N THR A 111 11.94 -11.48 1.57
CA THR A 111 12.72 -10.25 1.39
C THR A 111 13.26 -9.88 2.77
N ASP A 112 14.42 -10.42 3.11
CA ASP A 112 15.21 -10.06 4.28
C ASP A 112 15.72 -8.62 4.10
N ASN A 113 14.83 -7.64 4.22
CA ASN A 113 15.19 -6.23 4.25
C ASN A 113 15.61 -5.82 5.67
N GLU A 114 16.49 -6.59 6.31
CA GLU A 114 17.13 -6.18 7.57
C GLU A 114 18.40 -5.34 7.33
N GLU A 115 18.91 -5.21 6.10
CA GLU A 115 20.07 -4.35 5.80
C GLU A 115 19.98 -3.68 4.42
N VAL A 116 19.48 -2.44 4.33
CA VAL A 116 19.91 -1.51 3.27
C VAL A 116 20.09 -0.12 3.87
N ALA A 117 21.18 0.02 4.62
CA ALA A 117 21.92 1.26 4.64
C ALA A 117 23.06 1.10 3.61
N VAL A 118 23.04 1.96 2.59
CA VAL A 118 24.23 2.42 1.84
C VAL A 118 24.91 1.41 0.89
N ASN A 119 24.57 1.45 -0.42
CA ASN A 119 25.49 1.85 -1.51
C ASN A 119 25.03 1.40 -2.93
N ASN A 120 24.76 2.40 -3.76
CA ASN A 120 25.31 2.67 -5.10
C ASN A 120 25.71 1.52 -6.07
N ASN A 121 25.14 1.61 -7.27
CA ASN A 121 25.76 1.61 -8.62
C ASN A 121 25.44 0.48 -9.62
N LYS A 122 24.93 0.96 -10.77
CA LYS A 122 25.21 0.62 -12.19
C LYS A 122 24.28 -0.36 -12.93
N GLU A 123 23.51 0.25 -13.83
CA GLU A 123 23.32 -0.04 -15.27
C GLU A 123 23.75 -1.43 -15.79
N GLN A 124 22.87 -2.11 -16.50
CA GLN A 124 22.97 -2.26 -17.98
C GLN A 124 21.78 -3.02 -18.59
N ASP A 125 21.18 -2.38 -19.60
CA ASP A 125 20.26 -2.97 -20.57
C ASP A 125 20.96 -3.99 -21.47
N SER A 126 20.27 -5.09 -21.78
CA SER A 126 20.49 -5.82 -23.03
C SER A 126 19.22 -6.52 -23.51
N ILE A 127 18.94 -6.30 -24.80
CA ILE A 127 17.81 -6.80 -25.60
C ILE A 127 18.12 -8.25 -26.02
N VAL A 128 17.14 -9.16 -25.93
CA VAL A 128 17.20 -10.49 -26.56
C VAL A 128 15.87 -10.74 -27.31
N GLU A 129 16.01 -11.16 -28.56
CA GLU A 129 14.98 -11.43 -29.56
C GLU A 129 14.08 -12.65 -29.24
N GLU A 130 12.83 -12.57 -29.70
CA GLU A 130 11.76 -13.55 -29.55
C GLU A 130 12.05 -14.90 -30.27
N GLN A 131 11.83 -16.00 -29.55
CA GLN A 131 11.45 -17.28 -30.13
C GLN A 131 10.18 -17.78 -29.44
N ASP A 132 9.19 -18.17 -30.25
CA ASP A 132 7.89 -18.69 -29.84
C ASP A 132 8.03 -20.02 -29.09
N GLU A 133 8.15 -19.95 -27.76
CA GLU A 133 7.82 -21.06 -26.86
C GLU A 133 6.70 -20.62 -25.90
N PRO A 134 5.76 -21.53 -25.55
CA PRO A 134 4.67 -21.21 -24.63
C PRO A 134 5.23 -20.74 -23.28
N PHE A 135 4.94 -19.48 -22.94
CA PHE A 135 5.46 -18.80 -21.76
C PHE A 135 4.87 -19.41 -20.48
N ILE A 136 5.70 -20.16 -19.75
CA ILE A 136 5.34 -20.74 -18.45
C ILE A 136 5.50 -19.66 -17.38
N TYR A 137 4.40 -19.31 -16.72
CA TYR A 137 4.29 -18.25 -15.73
C TYR A 137 4.96 -18.65 -14.41
N ASN A 138 6.28 -18.49 -14.27
CA ASN A 138 6.99 -19.03 -13.09
C ASN A 138 7.15 -18.09 -11.89
N ASP A 139 7.07 -16.76 -12.04
CA ASP A 139 7.47 -15.85 -10.94
C ASP A 139 6.38 -14.87 -10.43
N GLY A 140 5.16 -14.88 -10.97
CA GLY A 140 4.05 -14.08 -10.43
C GLY A 140 4.26 -12.55 -10.46
N ILE A 141 5.28 -12.05 -11.16
CA ILE A 141 5.55 -10.62 -11.33
C ILE A 141 4.78 -10.12 -12.55
N LEU A 142 3.86 -9.19 -12.32
CA LEU A 142 3.12 -8.51 -13.39
C LEU A 142 3.97 -7.37 -13.96
N THR A 143 4.50 -7.54 -15.17
CA THR A 143 5.19 -6.50 -15.92
C THR A 143 4.24 -5.71 -16.81
N MET A 144 4.62 -4.46 -17.12
CA MET A 144 3.76 -3.55 -17.87
C MET A 144 3.50 -4.03 -19.31
N ASP A 145 4.45 -4.75 -19.90
CA ASP A 145 4.28 -5.41 -21.20
C ASP A 145 3.18 -6.48 -21.21
N ILE A 146 2.98 -7.20 -20.10
CA ILE A 146 1.97 -8.26 -20.00
C ILE A 146 0.55 -7.66 -19.96
N ILE A 147 0.39 -6.53 -19.26
CA ILE A 147 -0.87 -5.79 -19.17
C ILE A 147 -1.26 -5.23 -20.55
N VAL A 148 -0.32 -4.59 -21.24
CA VAL A 148 -0.57 -3.95 -22.54
C VAL A 148 -0.97 -4.98 -23.60
N ASN A 149 -0.42 -6.19 -23.53
CA ASN A 149 -0.70 -7.25 -24.49
C ASN A 149 -1.89 -8.16 -24.11
N ASN A 150 -2.64 -7.85 -23.04
CA ASN A 150 -3.75 -8.67 -22.54
C ASN A 150 -3.39 -10.16 -22.32
N LYS A 151 -2.12 -10.44 -22.00
CA LYS A 151 -1.63 -11.81 -21.74
C LYS A 151 -1.73 -12.19 -20.25
N VAL A 152 -2.54 -11.46 -19.48
CA VAL A 152 -2.81 -11.75 -18.08
C VAL A 152 -3.83 -12.88 -18.02
N ASP A 153 -3.42 -14.03 -17.48
CA ASP A 153 -4.33 -15.14 -17.26
C ASP A 153 -5.42 -14.73 -16.25
N ALA A 154 -6.68 -14.94 -16.61
CA ALA A 154 -7.81 -14.64 -15.74
C ALA A 154 -7.88 -15.57 -14.52
N MET A 155 -7.14 -16.69 -14.55
CA MET A 155 -7.07 -17.70 -13.49
C MET A 155 -5.77 -17.64 -12.66
N ILE A 156 -5.04 -16.51 -12.66
CA ILE A 156 -3.83 -16.33 -11.83
C ILE A 156 -4.10 -16.74 -10.38
N GLY A 157 -3.38 -17.76 -9.90
CA GLY A 157 -3.50 -18.29 -8.54
C GLY A 157 -4.61 -19.32 -8.32
N MET A 158 -5.26 -19.78 -9.39
CA MET A 158 -6.26 -20.85 -9.40
C MET A 158 -5.81 -22.04 -10.27
N ASP A 159 -4.49 -22.29 -10.33
CA ASP A 159 -3.85 -23.21 -11.28
C ASP A 159 -4.41 -24.66 -11.25
N ASP A 160 -5.07 -25.06 -10.16
CA ASP A 160 -5.65 -26.41 -9.96
C ASP A 160 -7.19 -26.44 -9.94
N ILE A 161 -7.87 -25.34 -10.29
CA ILE A 161 -9.34 -25.23 -10.15
C ILE A 161 -9.96 -24.72 -11.44
N THR A 162 -10.86 -25.52 -12.04
CA THR A 162 -11.60 -25.13 -13.24
C THR A 162 -12.97 -24.58 -12.86
N PRO A 163 -13.56 -23.69 -13.68
CA PRO A 163 -14.94 -23.21 -13.46
C PRO A 163 -16.01 -24.32 -13.42
N TYR A 164 -15.67 -25.53 -13.90
CA TYR A 164 -16.54 -26.70 -13.89
C TYR A 164 -16.57 -27.42 -12.54
N ASP A 165 -15.55 -27.22 -11.69
CA ASP A 165 -15.49 -27.82 -10.34
C ASP A 165 -16.51 -27.20 -9.36
N PHE A 166 -17.19 -26.12 -9.76
CA PHE A 166 -18.18 -25.39 -8.97
C PHE A 166 -19.61 -25.45 -9.53
N MET A 167 -19.83 -26.20 -10.61
CA MET A 167 -21.17 -26.42 -11.17
C MET A 167 -21.71 -27.76 -10.68
N GLU A 168 -22.48 -27.74 -9.59
CA GLU A 168 -23.48 -28.77 -9.27
C GLU A 168 -24.71 -28.65 -10.19
#